data_AF-A0A9W8DUQ9-F1
#
_entry.id   AF-A0A9W8DUQ9-F1
#
_cell.length_a   1.000
_cell.length_b   1.000
_cell.length_c   1.000
_cell.angle_alpha   90.00
_cell.angle_beta   90.00
_cell.angle_gamma   90.00
#
_symmetry.space_group_name_H-M   'P 1'
#
loop_
_entity.id
_entity.type
_entity.pdbx_description
1 polymer ?
#
loop_
_entity_poly.entity_id
_entity_poly.type
_entity_poly.pdbx_seq_one_letter_code
_entity_poly.pdbx_strand_id
1 'polypeptide(L)'
;MFSFTKSISATALVVAALSSLAANVVAWHDVAVAELQCKDFCGTFTFSEGSLSKGKYQTLINVKVDRSNPAEHYMWHIHDNPVAAGDQTCECNSVGGHFNPTKIPEGTKCDPSCAVDTCHMGDLAGVYGNITGGSYTGKFEGKKLNLYTPTKLAQAGTSIVVHDCNGKKVCCGTINLVKDVKGNPVLRGSSTKKN
;
A
#
# COMPACT_ATOMS: atom_id res chain seq x y z
N MET A 1 -31.75 -38.89 21.27
CA MET A 1 -30.35 -38.43 21.38
C MET A 1 -29.70 -38.51 20.00
N PHE A 2 -28.91 -37.49 19.67
CA PHE A 2 -28.73 -36.88 18.35
C PHE A 2 -28.12 -37.76 17.25
N SER A 3 -28.74 -37.71 16.06
CA SER A 3 -28.18 -38.13 14.78
C SER A 3 -27.37 -36.97 14.18
N PHE A 4 -26.06 -37.18 13.96
CA PHE A 4 -25.20 -36.20 13.31
C PHE A 4 -25.14 -36.47 11.81
N THR A 5 -25.94 -35.75 11.03
CA THR A 5 -25.69 -35.59 9.59
C THR A 5 -24.65 -34.48 9.42
N LYS A 6 -23.45 -34.84 8.93
CA LYS A 6 -22.42 -33.87 8.53
C LYS A 6 -22.95 -33.06 7.35
N SER A 7 -23.32 -31.81 7.60
CA SER A 7 -23.52 -30.80 6.57
C SER A 7 -22.16 -30.46 5.95
N ILE A 8 -22.01 -30.74 4.67
CA ILE A 8 -20.84 -30.31 3.88
C ILE A 8 -21.09 -28.83 3.56
N SER A 9 -20.48 -27.95 4.34
CA SER A 9 -20.45 -26.51 4.05
C SER A 9 -19.61 -26.29 2.80
N ALA A 10 -20.25 -25.84 1.71
CA ALA A 10 -19.60 -25.38 0.50
C ALA A 10 -18.85 -24.07 0.78
N THR A 11 -17.67 -24.14 1.38
CA THR A 11 -16.71 -23.02 1.37
C THR A 11 -15.83 -23.21 0.13
N ALA A 12 -16.38 -22.82 -1.02
CA ALA A 12 -15.66 -22.81 -2.28
C ALA A 12 -14.47 -21.85 -2.19
N LEU A 13 -13.29 -22.44 -2.41
CA LEU A 13 -12.04 -21.83 -2.88
C LEU A 13 -12.12 -20.35 -3.28
N VAL A 14 -11.46 -19.50 -2.50
CA VAL A 14 -10.64 -18.40 -3.04
C VAL A 14 -9.36 -18.29 -2.21
N VAL A 15 -8.53 -19.33 -2.24
CA VAL A 15 -7.12 -19.22 -1.80
C VAL A 15 -6.24 -19.93 -2.82
N ALA A 16 -6.18 -19.40 -4.03
CA ALA A 16 -5.16 -19.76 -5.00
C ALA A 16 -5.03 -18.65 -6.04
N ALA A 17 -4.12 -17.70 -5.80
CA ALA A 17 -3.43 -16.93 -6.85
C ALA A 17 -2.34 -15.95 -6.33
N LEU A 18 -1.98 -15.93 -5.04
CA LEU A 18 -0.85 -15.10 -4.60
C LEU A 18 0.50 -15.83 -4.62
N SER A 19 0.53 -17.14 -4.89
CA SER A 19 1.78 -17.93 -4.84
C SER A 19 2.59 -17.93 -6.13
N SER A 20 2.06 -17.48 -7.27
CA SER A 20 2.77 -17.55 -8.56
C SER A 20 3.52 -16.26 -8.95
N LEU A 21 3.23 -15.13 -8.31
CA LEU A 21 3.69 -13.82 -8.78
C LEU A 21 5.08 -13.43 -8.22
N ALA A 22 5.43 -13.92 -7.02
CA ALA A 22 6.78 -13.81 -6.49
C ALA A 22 7.80 -14.71 -7.23
N ALA A 23 7.35 -15.68 -8.03
CA ALA A 23 8.20 -16.71 -8.62
C ALA A 23 9.14 -16.20 -9.74
N ASN A 24 8.88 -15.01 -10.29
CA ASN A 24 9.68 -14.42 -11.38
C ASN A 24 10.54 -13.22 -10.95
N VAL A 25 10.53 -12.87 -9.66
CA VAL A 25 11.39 -11.81 -9.11
C VAL A 25 12.79 -12.38 -8.93
N VAL A 26 13.75 -11.78 -9.64
CA VAL A 26 15.15 -12.20 -9.67
C VAL A 26 15.87 -11.75 -8.38
N ALA A 27 15.51 -10.58 -7.87
CA ALA A 27 16.01 -10.06 -6.59
C ALA A 27 15.06 -9.01 -6.01
N TRP A 28 14.84 -9.03 -4.70
CA TRP A 28 14.24 -7.92 -3.97
C TRP A 28 15.35 -6.99 -3.49
N HIS A 29 15.20 -5.69 -3.68
CA HIS A 29 16.31 -4.76 -3.47
C HIS A 29 15.93 -3.55 -2.62
N ASP A 30 14.72 -3.02 -2.72
CA ASP A 30 14.40 -1.80 -2.00
C ASP A 30 13.14 -1.92 -1.18
N VAL A 31 13.17 -1.32 0.00
CA VAL A 31 12.04 -1.25 0.91
C VAL A 31 11.83 0.22 1.26
N ALA A 32 10.61 0.71 1.11
CA ALA A 32 10.18 1.98 1.66
C ALA A 32 9.05 1.75 2.66
N VAL A 33 9.01 2.55 3.72
CA VAL A 33 8.03 2.43 4.80
C VAL A 33 7.42 3.79 5.10
N ALA A 34 6.09 3.83 5.22
CA ALA A 34 5.38 4.89 5.91
C ALA A 34 4.80 4.34 7.22
N GLU A 35 5.19 4.97 8.32
CA GLU A 35 4.64 4.71 9.65
C GLU A 35 3.63 5.80 10.00
N LEU A 36 2.45 5.37 10.40
CA LEU A 36 1.30 6.19 10.73
C LEU A 36 1.03 6.01 12.21
N GLN A 37 1.09 7.09 12.98
CA GLN A 37 0.83 7.09 14.43
C GLN A 37 -0.05 8.29 14.78
N CYS A 38 -1.36 8.06 14.76
CA CYS A 38 -2.38 9.04 15.10
C CYS A 38 -3.29 8.52 16.21
N LYS A 39 -4.06 9.43 16.82
CA LYS A 39 -4.89 9.15 17.99
C LYS A 39 -5.71 7.86 17.87
N ASP A 40 -6.39 7.70 16.74
CA ASP A 40 -7.38 6.64 16.50
C ASP A 40 -6.97 5.68 15.38
N PHE A 41 -5.78 5.87 14.82
CA PHE A 41 -5.28 5.12 13.68
C PHE A 41 -3.77 4.97 13.77
N CYS A 42 -3.28 3.73 13.81
CA CYS A 42 -1.88 3.43 13.66
C CYS A 42 -1.67 2.37 12.57
N GLY A 43 -0.56 2.46 11.87
CA GLY A 43 -0.29 1.50 10.82
C GLY A 43 1.06 1.64 10.16
N THR A 44 1.38 0.63 9.36
CA THR A 44 2.60 0.55 8.58
C THR A 44 2.23 0.17 7.16
N PHE A 45 2.70 0.98 6.21
CA PHE A 45 2.64 0.71 4.79
C PHE A 45 4.05 0.43 4.31
N THR A 46 4.29 -0.78 3.82
CA THR A 46 5.60 -1.22 3.33
C THR A 46 5.53 -1.44 1.84
N PHE A 47 6.37 -0.73 1.09
CA PHE A 47 6.57 -0.90 -0.34
C PHE A 47 7.87 -1.66 -0.54
N SER A 48 7.83 -2.78 -1.24
CA SER A 48 9.02 -3.57 -1.57
C SER A 48 9.14 -3.65 -3.08
N GLU A 49 10.27 -3.22 -3.63
CA GLU A 49 10.57 -3.31 -5.06
C GLU A 49 11.50 -4.49 -5.34
N GLY A 50 11.11 -5.28 -6.33
CA GLY A 50 11.87 -6.40 -6.85
C GLY A 50 12.11 -6.25 -8.34
N SER A 51 13.30 -6.67 -8.77
CA SER A 51 13.67 -6.73 -10.18
C SER A 51 13.12 -8.00 -10.82
N LEU A 52 12.46 -7.83 -11.95
CA LEU A 52 12.02 -8.89 -12.85
C LEU A 52 13.02 -9.02 -14.02
N SER A 53 12.86 -10.08 -14.82
CA SER A 53 13.63 -10.24 -16.05
C SER A 53 13.43 -9.06 -17.02
N LYS A 54 14.44 -8.80 -17.86
CA LYS A 54 14.45 -7.74 -18.89
C LYS A 54 14.30 -6.31 -18.34
N GLY A 55 14.82 -6.02 -17.15
CA GLY A 55 14.85 -4.67 -16.58
C GLY A 55 13.47 -4.15 -16.16
N LYS A 56 12.53 -5.05 -15.90
CA LYS A 56 11.22 -4.69 -15.33
C LYS A 56 11.30 -4.72 -13.81
N TYR A 57 10.39 -4.02 -13.16
CA TYR A 57 10.27 -3.99 -11.71
C TYR A 57 8.86 -4.39 -11.28
N GLN A 58 8.74 -4.95 -10.08
CA GLN A 58 7.48 -5.21 -9.41
C GLN A 58 7.53 -4.59 -8.02
N THR A 59 6.50 -3.81 -7.69
CA THR A 59 6.30 -3.31 -6.33
C THR A 59 5.24 -4.15 -5.63
N LEU A 60 5.52 -4.57 -4.40
CA LEU A 60 4.53 -5.12 -3.48
C LEU A 60 4.23 -4.11 -2.39
N ILE A 61 2.95 -4.01 -2.04
CA ILE A 61 2.45 -3.17 -0.96
C ILE A 61 1.95 -4.11 0.14
N ASN A 62 2.52 -3.99 1.33
CA ASN A 62 2.04 -4.66 2.53
C ASN A 62 1.48 -3.61 3.48
N VAL A 63 0.26 -3.83 3.94
CA VAL A 63 -0.47 -2.93 4.84
C VAL A 63 -0.75 -3.67 6.13
N LYS A 64 -0.43 -3.04 7.25
CA LYS A 64 -0.88 -3.47 8.59
C LYS A 64 -1.39 -2.24 9.33
N VAL A 65 -2.64 -2.27 9.76
CA VAL A 65 -3.31 -1.14 10.40
C VAL A 65 -4.11 -1.65 11.60
N ASP A 66 -4.09 -0.88 12.68
CA ASP A 66 -4.95 -1.02 13.84
C ASP A 66 -5.66 0.31 14.10
N ARG A 67 -6.94 0.25 14.48
CA ARG A 67 -7.79 1.44 14.64
C ARG A 67 -8.82 1.29 15.74
N SER A 68 -9.28 2.41 16.29
CA SER A 68 -10.25 2.43 17.39
C SER A 68 -11.70 2.27 16.92
N ASN A 69 -12.05 2.71 15.70
CA ASN A 69 -13.40 2.61 15.14
C ASN A 69 -13.54 1.52 14.06
N PRO A 70 -14.00 0.29 14.39
CA PRO A 70 -14.12 -0.80 13.43
C PRO A 70 -15.27 -0.65 12.43
N ALA A 71 -16.30 0.17 12.71
CA ALA A 71 -17.49 0.33 11.88
C ALA A 71 -17.27 1.26 10.66
N GLU A 72 -16.24 2.09 10.71
CA GLU A 72 -15.91 3.05 9.65
C GLU A 72 -15.17 2.39 8.48
N HIS A 73 -15.11 3.06 7.33
CA HIS A 73 -14.20 2.68 6.26
C HIS A 73 -13.29 3.85 5.94
N TYR A 74 -12.02 3.56 5.67
CA TYR A 74 -11.05 4.60 5.39
C TYR A 74 -10.52 4.47 3.98
N MET A 75 -10.56 5.58 3.26
CA MET A 75 -9.85 5.73 2.00
C MET A 75 -8.38 5.99 2.31
N TRP A 76 -7.50 5.63 1.39
CA TRP A 76 -6.07 5.68 1.61
C TRP A 76 -5.38 5.93 0.29
N HIS A 77 -4.51 6.94 0.29
CA HIS A 77 -3.88 7.46 -0.91
C HIS A 77 -2.41 7.76 -0.66
N ILE A 78 -1.61 7.74 -1.72
CA ILE A 78 -0.29 8.38 -1.74
C ILE A 78 -0.50 9.84 -2.14
N HIS A 79 0.12 10.76 -1.41
CA HIS A 79 0.12 12.19 -1.69
C HIS A 79 1.50 12.69 -2.10
N ASP A 80 1.53 13.83 -2.81
CA ASP A 80 2.71 14.36 -3.50
C ASP A 80 3.88 14.74 -2.58
N ASN A 81 3.59 15.26 -1.39
CA ASN A 81 4.60 15.86 -0.52
C ASN A 81 4.81 15.06 0.77
N PRO A 82 5.96 15.25 1.44
CA PRO A 82 6.20 14.64 2.72
C PRO A 82 5.35 15.32 3.78
N VAL A 83 5.12 14.62 4.89
CA VAL A 83 4.54 15.23 6.08
C VAL A 83 5.56 16.21 6.66
N ALA A 84 5.20 17.49 6.74
CA ALA A 84 6.06 18.53 7.28
C ALA A 84 6.22 18.38 8.79
N ALA A 85 7.35 18.85 9.32
CA ALA A 85 7.56 18.92 10.76
C ALA A 85 6.45 19.78 11.40
N GLY A 86 5.77 19.25 12.41
CA GLY A 86 4.65 19.91 13.09
C GLY A 86 3.25 19.61 12.52
N ASP A 87 3.13 19.04 11.31
CA ASP A 87 1.86 18.54 10.75
C ASP A 87 1.57 17.08 11.15
N GLN A 88 2.39 16.56 12.07
CA GLN A 88 2.24 15.24 12.70
C GLN A 88 1.04 15.19 13.65
N THR A 89 0.30 16.30 13.83
CA THR A 89 -0.97 16.35 14.56
C THR A 89 -2.13 15.74 13.77
N CYS A 90 -1.85 14.97 12.71
CA CYS A 90 -2.82 14.17 11.94
C CYS A 90 -3.80 14.97 11.07
N GLU A 91 -3.56 16.28 10.89
CA GLU A 91 -4.33 17.12 9.96
C GLU A 91 -3.82 16.97 8.51
N CYS A 92 -2.54 16.65 8.32
CA CYS A 92 -1.96 16.24 7.04
C CYS A 92 -2.16 17.29 5.93
N ASN A 93 -2.05 18.57 6.29
CA ASN A 93 -2.23 19.70 5.38
C ASN A 93 -1.04 19.89 4.43
N SER A 94 0.17 19.52 4.85
CA SER A 94 1.40 19.76 4.08
C SER A 94 1.57 18.83 2.89
N VAL A 95 0.88 17.70 2.89
CA VAL A 95 1.09 16.58 1.95
C VAL A 95 0.63 16.88 0.53
N GLY A 96 -0.12 17.97 0.31
CA GLY A 96 -0.64 18.32 -1.02
C GLY A 96 -1.78 17.42 -1.50
N GLY A 97 -1.90 17.28 -2.81
CA GLY A 97 -2.90 16.46 -3.50
C GLY A 97 -2.47 15.00 -3.66
N HIS A 98 -3.30 14.22 -4.37
CA HIS A 98 -2.99 12.82 -4.69
C HIS A 98 -1.79 12.73 -5.62
N PHE A 99 -0.94 11.74 -5.38
CA PHE A 99 0.19 11.44 -6.23
C PHE A 99 -0.27 11.02 -7.64
N ASN A 100 -0.04 11.89 -8.62
CA ASN A 100 -0.61 11.74 -9.95
C ASN A 100 0.36 12.16 -11.08
N PRO A 101 1.53 11.51 -11.21
CA PRO A 101 2.50 11.81 -12.27
C PRO A 101 1.95 11.55 -13.68
N THR A 102 0.92 10.70 -13.81
CA THR A 102 0.23 10.41 -15.07
C THR A 102 -0.80 11.46 -15.47
N LYS A 103 -1.03 12.48 -14.63
CA LYS A 103 -1.93 13.62 -14.89
C LYS A 103 -3.37 13.19 -15.24
N ILE A 104 -3.86 12.14 -14.60
CA ILE A 104 -5.27 11.73 -14.74
C ILE A 104 -6.14 12.85 -14.15
N PRO A 105 -7.15 13.38 -14.86
CA PRO A 105 -7.92 14.51 -14.37
C PRO A 105 -8.60 14.24 -13.03
N GLU A 106 -8.69 15.27 -12.19
CA GLU A 106 -9.53 15.25 -10.99
C GLU A 106 -10.98 14.89 -11.35
N GLY A 107 -11.65 14.13 -10.47
CA GLY A 107 -13.03 13.67 -10.69
C GLY A 107 -13.17 12.50 -11.67
N THR A 108 -12.08 12.05 -12.30
CA THR A 108 -12.09 10.78 -13.04
C THR A 108 -12.39 9.64 -12.07
N LYS A 109 -13.45 8.88 -12.35
CA LYS A 109 -13.80 7.71 -11.53
C LYS A 109 -12.75 6.61 -11.75
N CYS A 110 -12.07 6.23 -10.68
CA CYS A 110 -11.18 5.08 -10.69
C CYS A 110 -11.96 3.79 -10.99
N ASP A 111 -11.51 3.05 -12.01
CA ASP A 111 -11.94 1.69 -12.31
C ASP A 111 -10.78 0.73 -12.03
N PRO A 112 -10.88 -0.14 -11.01
CA PRO A 112 -9.84 -1.13 -10.69
C PRO A 112 -9.44 -2.02 -11.88
N SER A 113 -10.37 -2.30 -12.79
CA SER A 113 -10.13 -3.15 -13.98
C SER A 113 -9.32 -2.42 -15.05
N CYS A 114 -9.46 -1.10 -15.14
CA CYS A 114 -8.74 -0.21 -16.05
C CYS A 114 -7.86 0.77 -15.27
N ALA A 115 -7.24 0.28 -14.18
CA ALA A 115 -6.66 1.18 -13.20
C ALA A 115 -5.67 2.14 -13.86
N VAL A 116 -4.78 1.63 -14.73
CA VAL A 116 -3.69 2.39 -15.40
C VAL A 116 -4.16 3.73 -15.97
N ASP A 117 -5.35 3.75 -16.57
CA ASP A 117 -5.86 4.91 -17.30
C ASP A 117 -6.87 5.74 -16.49
N THR A 118 -7.46 5.17 -15.44
CA THR A 118 -8.63 5.76 -14.76
C THR A 118 -8.38 6.19 -13.32
N CYS A 119 -7.36 5.64 -12.66
CA CYS A 119 -7.06 5.94 -11.26
C CYS A 119 -5.78 6.75 -11.15
N HIS A 120 -5.78 7.81 -10.33
CA HIS A 120 -4.52 8.44 -9.92
C HIS A 120 -3.55 7.38 -9.41
N MET A 121 -2.26 7.58 -9.63
CA MET A 121 -1.27 6.57 -9.25
C MET A 121 -1.24 6.34 -7.73
N GLY A 122 -1.53 7.37 -6.96
CA GLY A 122 -1.70 7.31 -5.52
C GLY A 122 -3.07 6.84 -5.03
N ASP A 123 -4.05 6.58 -5.90
CA ASP A 123 -5.39 6.15 -5.48
C ASP A 123 -5.41 4.63 -5.14
N LEU A 124 -4.91 4.29 -3.95
CA LEU A 124 -4.82 2.90 -3.49
C LEU A 124 -6.20 2.35 -3.09
N ALA A 125 -7.03 3.16 -2.44
CA ALA A 125 -8.40 2.79 -2.08
C ALA A 125 -9.27 2.50 -3.30
N GLY A 126 -9.18 3.32 -4.35
CA GLY A 126 -9.89 3.10 -5.59
C GLY A 126 -9.50 1.79 -6.27
N VAL A 127 -8.23 1.37 -6.18
CA VAL A 127 -7.72 0.16 -6.83
C VAL A 127 -7.91 -1.11 -5.99
N TYR A 128 -7.70 -1.04 -4.67
CA TYR A 128 -7.66 -2.21 -3.78
C TYR A 128 -8.80 -2.27 -2.77
N GLY A 129 -9.65 -1.24 -2.72
CA GLY A 129 -10.73 -1.09 -1.76
C GLY A 129 -10.31 -0.36 -0.48
N ASN A 130 -11.31 0.09 0.28
CA ASN A 130 -11.12 0.81 1.54
C ASN A 130 -10.60 -0.11 2.66
N ILE A 131 -9.92 0.49 3.64
CA ILE A 131 -9.52 -0.18 4.87
C ILE A 131 -10.75 -0.32 5.78
N THR A 132 -11.05 -1.55 6.22
CA THR A 132 -12.22 -1.91 7.05
C THR A 132 -11.83 -2.83 8.23
N GLY A 133 -12.68 -2.92 9.26
CA GLY A 133 -12.40 -3.66 10.50
C GLY A 133 -11.40 -2.98 11.46
N GLY A 134 -11.43 -3.34 12.75
CA GLY A 134 -10.57 -2.75 13.79
C GLY A 134 -9.07 -3.07 13.62
N SER A 135 -8.76 -4.22 13.04
CA SER A 135 -7.43 -4.57 12.56
C SER A 135 -7.53 -4.97 11.10
N TYR A 136 -6.60 -4.48 10.28
CA TYR A 136 -6.59 -4.71 8.85
C TYR A 136 -5.20 -5.10 8.37
N THR A 137 -5.13 -6.13 7.54
CA THR A 137 -3.92 -6.50 6.82
C THR A 137 -4.21 -6.69 5.34
N GLY A 138 -3.37 -6.13 4.49
CA GLY A 138 -3.50 -6.23 3.04
C GLY A 138 -2.16 -6.53 2.37
N LYS A 139 -2.20 -7.28 1.27
CA LYS A 139 -1.05 -7.54 0.41
C LYS A 139 -1.46 -7.34 -1.03
N PHE A 140 -0.81 -6.39 -1.71
CA PHE A 140 -1.20 -5.95 -3.04
C PHE A 140 0.00 -5.85 -3.97
N GLU A 141 -0.27 -6.01 -5.26
CA GLU A 141 0.68 -5.65 -6.30
C GLU A 141 0.54 -4.17 -6.62
N GLY A 142 1.59 -3.38 -6.42
CA GLY A 142 1.68 -1.98 -6.84
C GLY A 142 1.87 -1.88 -8.35
N LYS A 143 0.85 -2.27 -9.15
CA LYS A 143 0.91 -2.40 -10.61
C LYS A 143 1.40 -1.16 -11.37
N LYS A 144 1.37 0.01 -10.73
CA LYS A 144 1.82 1.29 -11.28
C LYS A 144 2.92 1.97 -10.49
N LEU A 145 3.35 1.36 -9.39
CA LEU A 145 4.29 1.98 -8.46
C LEU A 145 5.68 1.41 -8.68
N ASN A 146 6.66 2.30 -8.69
CA ASN A 146 8.07 2.00 -8.64
C ASN A 146 8.73 2.96 -7.64
N LEU A 147 9.65 2.44 -6.82
CA LEU A 147 10.34 3.23 -5.80
C LEU A 147 11.32 4.23 -6.43
N TYR A 148 11.98 3.84 -7.53
CA TYR A 148 13.01 4.65 -8.18
C TYR A 148 12.60 5.15 -9.56
N THR A 149 12.32 4.29 -10.52
CA THR A 149 11.97 4.73 -11.88
C THR A 149 10.89 3.86 -12.49
N PRO A 150 9.98 4.43 -13.30
CA PRO A 150 9.89 5.85 -13.67
C PRO A 150 9.20 6.74 -12.64
N THR A 151 8.53 6.18 -11.64
CA THR A 151 7.61 6.94 -10.77
C THR A 151 8.26 7.61 -9.58
N LYS A 152 9.49 7.23 -9.20
CA LYS A 152 10.26 7.88 -8.12
C LYS A 152 9.50 7.99 -6.79
N LEU A 153 8.64 7.02 -6.45
CA LEU A 153 7.74 7.11 -5.30
C LEU A 153 8.49 7.52 -4.02
N ALA A 154 9.66 6.92 -3.78
CA ALA A 154 10.45 7.16 -2.58
C ALA A 154 11.44 8.34 -2.71
N GLN A 155 11.81 8.74 -3.93
CA GLN A 155 12.65 9.92 -4.16
C GLN A 155 11.85 11.22 -4.20
N ALA A 156 10.56 11.15 -4.50
CA ALA A 156 9.64 12.29 -4.53
C ALA A 156 9.28 12.77 -3.12
N GLY A 157 9.64 12.04 -2.06
CA GLY A 157 9.28 12.38 -0.69
C GLY A 157 7.76 12.31 -0.48
N THR A 158 7.08 11.35 -1.09
CA THR A 158 5.62 11.20 -0.97
C THR A 158 5.20 10.76 0.43
N SER A 159 3.90 10.81 0.71
CA SER A 159 3.32 10.34 1.98
C SER A 159 2.12 9.44 1.74
N ILE A 160 1.81 8.57 2.70
CA ILE A 160 0.49 7.93 2.79
C ILE A 160 -0.42 8.83 3.60
N VAL A 161 -1.64 9.01 3.11
CA VAL A 161 -2.73 9.71 3.80
C VAL A 161 -3.92 8.78 3.89
N VAL A 162 -4.54 8.76 5.04
CA VAL A 162 -5.77 8.03 5.32
C VAL A 162 -6.87 9.06 5.53
N HIS A 163 -8.00 8.84 4.88
CA HIS A 163 -9.19 9.68 4.98
C HIS A 163 -10.35 8.91 5.62
N ASP A 164 -11.15 9.60 6.41
CA ASP A 164 -12.44 9.11 6.88
C ASP A 164 -13.46 8.98 5.73
N CYS A 165 -14.66 8.49 6.02
CA CYS A 165 -15.72 8.32 5.02
C CYS A 165 -16.24 9.64 4.42
N ASN A 166 -15.95 10.77 5.06
CA ASN A 166 -16.30 12.11 4.58
C ASN A 166 -15.16 12.75 3.75
N GLY A 167 -14.06 12.03 3.55
CA GLY A 167 -12.88 12.53 2.83
C GLY A 167 -11.94 13.39 3.68
N LYS A 168 -12.19 13.55 4.99
CA LYS A 168 -11.28 14.28 5.89
C LYS A 168 -10.03 13.43 6.12
N LYS A 169 -8.85 14.06 6.02
CA LYS A 169 -7.59 13.42 6.41
C LYS A 169 -7.60 13.15 7.92
N VAL A 170 -7.24 11.94 8.32
CA VAL A 170 -7.24 11.50 9.73
C VAL A 170 -5.89 10.96 10.20
N CYS A 171 -5.01 10.61 9.27
CA CYS A 171 -3.67 10.12 9.57
C CYS A 171 -2.79 10.21 8.33
N CYS A 172 -1.49 10.45 8.52
CA CYS A 172 -0.52 10.40 7.44
C CYS A 172 0.87 10.05 7.94
N GLY A 173 1.72 9.61 7.02
CA GLY A 173 3.13 9.33 7.27
C GLY A 173 3.95 9.40 5.99
N THR A 174 5.14 10.00 6.07
CA THR A 174 6.07 10.09 4.95
C THR A 174 6.59 8.71 4.56
N ILE A 175 6.64 8.42 3.26
CA ILE A 175 7.22 7.19 2.71
C ILE A 175 8.74 7.38 2.64
N ASN A 176 9.48 6.67 3.48
CA ASN A 176 10.93 6.75 3.56
C ASN A 176 11.59 5.46 3.08
N LEU A 177 12.65 5.57 2.28
CA LEU A 177 13.51 4.41 1.98
C LEU A 177 14.14 3.90 3.28
N VAL A 178 14.02 2.60 3.52
CA VAL A 178 14.72 1.92 4.60
C VAL A 178 16.18 1.79 4.21
N LYS A 179 17.05 2.35 5.05
CA LYS A 179 18.50 2.27 4.88
C LYS A 179 19.11 1.44 6.00
N ASP A 180 20.16 0.68 5.68
CA ASP A 180 20.97 -0.04 6.65
C ASP A 180 21.75 0.96 7.52
N VAL A 181 22.44 0.45 8.56
CA VAL A 181 23.25 1.27 9.48
C VAL A 181 24.39 2.03 8.79
N LYS A 182 24.72 1.69 7.54
CA LYS A 182 25.72 2.36 6.70
C LYS A 182 25.09 3.34 5.70
N GLY A 183 23.76 3.51 5.72
CA GLY A 183 23.02 4.40 4.84
C GLY A 183 22.70 3.81 3.46
N ASN A 184 22.99 2.53 3.22
CA ASN A 184 22.66 1.85 1.96
C ASN A 184 21.20 1.38 1.97
N PRO A 185 20.49 1.31 0.85
CA PRO A 185 19.14 0.74 0.84
C PRO A 185 19.12 -0.70 1.35
N VAL A 186 18.15 -1.03 2.21
CA VAL A 186 17.99 -2.39 2.74
C VAL A 186 17.36 -3.29 1.69
N LEU A 187 18.17 -4.20 1.15
CA LEU A 187 17.68 -5.28 0.28
C LEU A 187 16.90 -6.30 1.12
N ARG A 188 15.67 -6.64 0.71
CA ARG A 188 14.99 -7.80 1.28
C ARG A 188 15.70 -9.04 0.74
N GLY A 189 16.41 -9.77 1.59
CA GLY A 189 17.15 -10.96 1.17
C GLY A 189 16.26 -11.88 0.31
N SER A 190 16.75 -12.24 -0.88
CA SER A 190 16.09 -13.21 -1.74
C SER A 190 15.90 -14.49 -0.93
N SER A 191 14.65 -14.94 -0.78
CA SER A 191 14.40 -16.29 -0.28
C SER A 191 14.81 -17.28 -1.38
N THR A 192 16.11 -17.43 -1.62
CA THR A 192 16.61 -18.69 -2.16
C THR A 192 16.35 -19.72 -1.09
N LYS A 193 15.35 -20.58 -1.31
CA LYS A 193 15.34 -21.91 -0.67
C LYS A 193 16.76 -22.46 -0.80
N LYS A 194 17.49 -22.52 0.32
CA LYS A 194 18.61 -23.45 0.41
C LYS A 194 18.01 -24.85 0.35
N ASN A 195 18.62 -25.66 -0.51
CA ASN A 195 18.33 -27.06 -0.82
C ASN A 195 17.74 -27.86 0.35
#